data_AF-A0A953RVA1-F1
#
_entry.id   AF-A0A953RVA1-F1
#
_cell.length_a   1.000
_cell.length_b   1.000
_cell.length_c   1.000
_cell.angle_alpha   90.00
_cell.angle_beta   90.00
_cell.angle_gamma   90.00
#
_symmetry.space_group_name_H-M   'P 1'
#
loop_
_entity.id
_entity.type
_entity.pdbx_description
1 polymer ?
#
loop_
_entity_poly.entity_id
_entity_poly.type
_entity_poly.pdbx_seq_one_letter_code
_entity_poly.pdbx_strand_id
1 'polypeptide(L)'
;MTGILKIARGYGPPGYGEDKKVDIPVSYWALYLPMKITIACPPSDEKFKDIDCGETNRLRLFLPDSPPNGELDTQARKLVGRKVVVTGVLQRRDAMIQMTPIYMNVLKISEAKGTK
;
A
#
# COMPACT_ATOMS: atom_id res chain seq x y z
N MET A 1 -2.17 -7.99 -8.16
CA MET A 1 -2.36 -8.63 -6.84
C MET A 1 -3.83 -8.68 -6.49
N THR A 2 -4.26 -9.71 -5.77
CA THR A 2 -5.68 -9.91 -5.40
C THR A 2 -5.83 -9.89 -3.89
N GLY A 3 -6.81 -9.14 -3.38
CA GLY A 3 -7.03 -8.98 -1.93
C GLY A 3 -8.34 -8.26 -1.62
N ILE A 4 -8.57 -7.97 -0.35
CA ILE A 4 -9.73 -7.17 0.11
C ILE A 4 -9.32 -5.70 0.20
N LEU A 5 -10.03 -4.83 -0.51
CA LEU A 5 -9.81 -3.39 -0.42
C LEU A 5 -10.45 -2.84 0.86
N LYS A 6 -9.70 -2.06 1.64
CA LYS A 6 -10.20 -1.37 2.83
C LYS A 6 -9.60 0.03 2.93
N ILE A 7 -10.25 0.89 3.70
CA ILE A 7 -9.63 2.11 4.21
C ILE A 7 -8.97 1.75 5.55
N ALA A 8 -7.67 1.97 5.66
CA ALA A 8 -6.92 1.79 6.89
C ALA A 8 -6.49 3.14 7.46
N ARG A 9 -6.16 3.16 8.75
CA ARG A 9 -5.53 4.30 9.41
C ARG A 9 -4.06 4.00 9.64
N GLY A 10 -3.22 5.02 9.46
CA GLY A 10 -1.81 4.99 9.77
C GLY A 10 -1.31 6.40 10.01
N TYR A 11 0.00 6.57 9.92
CA TYR A 11 0.68 7.81 10.28
C TYR A 11 1.45 8.30 9.04
N GLY A 12 1.32 9.59 8.73
CA GLY A 12 1.98 10.23 7.59
C GLY A 12 1.48 9.78 6.20
N PRO A 13 1.57 10.62 5.15
CA PRO A 13 1.30 10.21 3.76
C PRO A 13 2.27 9.10 3.31
N PRO A 14 1.96 8.34 2.24
CA PRO A 14 2.82 7.23 1.80
C PRO A 14 4.29 7.67 1.66
N GLY A 15 5.13 7.11 2.52
CA GLY A 15 6.58 7.34 2.60
C GLY A 15 7.03 8.68 3.16
N TYR A 16 6.28 9.23 4.11
CA TYR A 16 6.90 9.86 5.28
C TYR A 16 6.92 8.78 6.37
N GLY A 17 8.01 8.68 7.14
CA GLY A 17 8.15 7.64 8.17
C GLY A 17 6.90 7.56 9.04
N GLU A 18 6.51 6.36 9.48
CA GLU A 18 5.29 6.17 10.28
C GLU A 18 5.60 6.37 11.79
N ASP A 19 6.17 7.53 12.19
CA ASP A 19 6.44 7.78 13.61
C ASP A 19 5.14 8.18 14.32
N LYS A 20 4.55 7.22 15.04
CA LYS A 20 3.33 7.40 15.83
C LYS A 20 3.39 8.55 16.83
N LYS A 21 4.59 8.99 17.23
CA LYS A 21 4.80 10.07 18.20
C LYS A 21 4.77 11.46 17.57
N VAL A 22 5.02 11.55 16.25
CA VAL A 22 5.24 12.84 15.57
C VAL A 22 4.22 13.06 14.44
N ASP A 23 3.78 12.00 13.78
CA ASP A 23 2.99 12.12 12.57
C ASP A 23 1.48 12.16 12.80
N ILE A 24 0.80 12.98 12.00
CA ILE A 24 -0.66 13.11 12.03
C ILE A 24 -1.30 11.81 11.51
N PRO A 25 -2.36 11.30 12.17
CA PRO A 25 -3.11 10.16 11.67
C PRO A 25 -3.73 10.46 10.31
N VAL A 26 -3.48 9.59 9.32
CA VAL A 26 -4.08 9.69 8.00
C VAL A 26 -4.82 8.40 7.63
N SER A 27 -5.90 8.56 6.86
CA SER A 27 -6.57 7.42 6.23
C SER A 27 -5.94 7.15 4.87
N TYR A 28 -5.77 5.87 4.53
CA TYR A 28 -5.21 5.46 3.24
C TYR A 28 -5.90 4.19 2.69
N TRP A 29 -5.83 4.03 1.38
CA TRP A 29 -6.29 2.83 0.68
C TRP A 29 -5.35 1.66 0.98
N ALA A 30 -5.90 0.56 1.49
CA ALA A 30 -5.13 -0.63 1.84
C ALA A 30 -5.69 -1.87 1.14
N LEU A 31 -4.80 -2.68 0.57
CA LEU A 31 -5.11 -4.00 0.06
C LEU A 31 -4.65 -5.06 1.07
N TYR A 32 -5.61 -5.77 1.65
CA TYR A 32 -5.36 -6.92 2.53
C TYR A 32 -5.25 -8.17 1.68
N LEU A 33 -4.04 -8.71 1.62
CA LEU A 33 -3.71 -9.90 0.85
C LEU A 33 -4.01 -11.17 1.66
N PRO A 34 -4.44 -12.26 1.00
CA PRO A 34 -4.62 -13.55 1.66
C PRO A 34 -3.30 -14.22 2.04
N MET A 35 -2.18 -13.78 1.45
CA MET A 35 -0.84 -14.26 1.71
C MET A 35 0.08 -13.09 2.01
N LYS A 36 1.10 -13.33 2.83
CA LYS A 36 2.18 -12.37 3.03
C LYS A 36 3.03 -12.26 1.78
N ILE A 37 3.56 -11.07 1.54
CA ILE A 37 4.48 -10.79 0.45
C ILE A 37 5.76 -10.18 1.01
N THR A 38 6.84 -10.41 0.27
CA THR A 38 8.15 -9.79 0.45
C THR A 38 8.55 -9.11 -0.85
N ILE A 39 9.34 -8.05 -0.75
CA ILE A 39 10.00 -7.46 -1.92
C ILE A 39 11.51 -7.46 -1.67
N ALA A 40 12.29 -7.54 -2.74
CA ALA A 40 13.74 -7.46 -2.64
C ALA A 40 14.15 -6.17 -1.94
N CYS A 41 14.95 -6.32 -0.89
CA CYS A 41 15.38 -5.28 0.01
C CYS A 41 16.90 -5.32 0.08
N PRO A 42 17.63 -4.39 -0.55
CA PRO A 42 18.98 -4.12 -0.11
C PRO A 42 18.86 -3.41 1.25
N PRO A 43 19.26 -4.02 2.38
CA PRO A 43 19.25 -3.30 3.65
C PRO A 43 20.17 -2.09 3.51
N SER A 44 19.63 -0.90 3.71
CA SER A 44 20.42 0.34 3.80
C SER A 44 21.28 0.34 5.08
N ASP A 45 20.84 -0.37 6.12
CA ASP A 45 21.56 -0.65 7.35
C ASP A 45 21.10 -2.03 7.91
N GLU A 46 22.06 -2.91 8.21
CA GLU A 46 21.80 -4.29 8.67
C GLU A 46 20.97 -4.35 9.96
N LYS A 47 21.05 -3.30 10.80
CA LYS A 47 20.32 -3.21 12.08
C LYS A 47 18.81 -3.10 11.93
N PHE A 48 18.34 -2.61 10.77
CA PHE A 48 16.92 -2.44 10.50
C PHE A 48 16.39 -3.50 9.53
N LYS A 49 17.20 -4.49 9.14
CA LYS A 49 16.83 -5.52 8.14
C LYS A 49 15.49 -6.21 8.43
N ASP A 50 15.19 -6.55 9.67
CA ASP A 50 13.94 -7.23 10.02
C ASP A 50 12.72 -6.29 10.04
N ILE A 51 12.95 -4.99 10.22
CA ILE A 51 11.94 -3.93 10.28
C ILE A 51 11.67 -3.40 8.87
N ASP A 52 12.72 -3.13 8.11
CA ASP A 52 12.69 -2.59 6.75
C ASP A 52 12.33 -3.65 5.71
N CYS A 53 12.80 -4.90 5.90
CA CYS A 53 12.63 -5.97 4.92
C CYS A 53 11.53 -7.00 5.28
N GLY A 54 10.77 -6.77 6.37
CA GLY A 54 9.76 -7.71 6.85
C GLY A 54 8.63 -8.02 5.85
N GLU A 55 8.03 -9.20 6.00
CA GLU A 55 6.86 -9.59 5.21
C GLU A 55 5.62 -8.79 5.63
N THR A 56 4.74 -8.48 4.67
CA THR A 56 3.45 -7.85 4.96
C THR A 56 2.32 -8.54 4.20
N ASN A 57 1.16 -8.64 4.83
CA ASN A 57 -0.10 -8.96 4.14
C ASN A 57 -0.97 -7.71 3.90
N ARG A 58 -0.47 -6.53 4.26
CA ARG A 58 -1.16 -5.25 4.11
C ARG A 58 -0.34 -4.34 3.22
N LEU A 59 -0.88 -4.04 2.04
CA LEU A 59 -0.28 -3.11 1.11
C LEU A 59 -0.95 -1.76 1.17
N ARG A 60 -0.16 -0.70 1.34
CA ARG A 60 -0.63 0.67 1.14
C ARG A 60 -0.75 0.93 -0.35
N LEU A 61 -1.88 1.46 -0.80
CA LEU A 61 -2.14 1.80 -2.18
C LEU A 61 -1.98 3.30 -2.38
N PHE A 62 -1.11 3.68 -3.30
CA PHE A 62 -1.01 5.04 -3.82
C PHE A 62 -1.79 5.11 -5.13
N LEU A 63 -2.85 5.92 -5.15
CA LEU A 63 -3.67 6.15 -6.32
C LEU A 63 -3.19 7.48 -6.91
N PRO A 64 -2.40 7.47 -7.99
CA PRO A 64 -1.93 8.70 -8.59
C PRO A 64 -3.12 9.50 -9.12
N ASP A 65 -3.02 10.83 -9.02
CA ASP A 65 -3.98 11.77 -9.61
C ASP A 65 -3.82 11.86 -11.14
N SER A 66 -3.37 10.79 -11.82
CA SER A 66 -3.18 10.78 -13.27
C SER A 66 -3.87 9.54 -13.88
N PRO A 67 -4.86 9.73 -14.78
CA PRO A 67 -5.41 11.02 -15.17
C PRO A 67 -6.09 11.77 -13.99
N PRO A 68 -6.11 13.11 -13.98
CA PRO A 68 -6.61 13.96 -12.87
C PRO A 68 -8.13 13.93 -12.68
N ASN A 69 -8.81 12.95 -13.25
CA ASN A 69 -10.24 12.77 -13.14
C ASN A 69 -10.67 12.04 -11.85
N GLY A 70 -9.72 11.64 -10.98
CA GLY A 70 -10.03 10.94 -9.73
C GLY A 70 -10.71 9.58 -9.94
N GLU A 71 -10.59 9.00 -11.14
CA GLU A 71 -11.31 7.79 -11.51
C GLU A 71 -10.90 6.59 -10.65
N LEU A 72 -9.61 6.43 -10.36
CA LEU A 72 -9.11 5.37 -9.50
C LEU A 72 -9.66 5.48 -8.07
N ASP A 73 -9.73 6.69 -7.50
CA ASP A 73 -10.29 6.91 -6.17
C ASP A 73 -11.79 6.60 -6.16
N THR A 74 -12.50 7.05 -7.19
CA THR A 74 -13.93 6.77 -7.38
C THR A 74 -14.20 5.26 -7.50
N GLN A 75 -13.38 4.54 -8.27
CA GLN A 75 -13.47 3.08 -8.41
C GLN A 75 -13.14 2.39 -7.08
N ALA A 76 -12.09 2.82 -6.37
CA ALA A 76 -11.72 2.27 -5.07
C ALA A 76 -12.85 2.44 -4.05
N ARG A 77 -13.50 3.60 -3.98
CA ARG A 77 -14.66 3.83 -3.10
C ARG A 77 -15.81 2.86 -3.36
N LYS A 78 -16.08 2.52 -4.61
CA LYS A 78 -17.15 1.56 -4.98
C LYS A 78 -16.82 0.12 -4.59
N LEU A 79 -15.53 -0.19 -4.42
CA LEU A 79 -15.02 -1.54 -4.20
C LEU A 79 -14.55 -1.79 -2.76
N VAL A 80 -14.76 -0.85 -1.84
CA VAL A 80 -14.40 -1.02 -0.43
C VAL A 80 -15.12 -2.22 0.16
N GLY A 81 -14.38 -3.04 0.91
CA GLY A 81 -14.85 -4.28 1.50
C GLY A 81 -14.93 -5.46 0.53
N ARG A 82 -14.68 -5.23 -0.77
CA ARG A 82 -14.77 -6.28 -1.80
C ARG A 82 -13.41 -6.89 -2.11
N LYS A 83 -13.45 -8.11 -2.67
CA LYS A 83 -12.28 -8.73 -3.29
C LYS A 83 -11.99 -8.04 -4.61
N VAL A 84 -10.79 -7.50 -4.75
CA VAL A 84 -10.35 -6.73 -5.92
C VAL A 84 -9.06 -7.31 -6.49
N VAL A 85 -8.86 -7.07 -7.78
CA VAL A 85 -7.57 -7.19 -8.46
C VAL A 85 -7.01 -5.78 -8.63
N VAL A 86 -5.85 -5.54 -8.01
CA VAL A 86 -5.08 -4.30 -8.15
C VAL A 86 -3.85 -4.58 -8.99
N THR A 87 -3.66 -3.81 -10.05
CA THR A 87 -2.46 -3.83 -10.88
C THR A 87 -1.70 -2.54 -10.65
N GLY A 88 -0.38 -2.65 -10.47
CA GLY A 88 0.45 -1.53 -10.12
C GLY A 88 1.91 -1.92 -9.96
N VAL A 89 2.73 -0.93 -9.62
CA VAL A 89 4.17 -1.12 -9.35
C VAL A 89 4.36 -1.16 -7.85
N LEU A 90 4.90 -2.26 -7.33
CA LEU A 90 5.34 -2.35 -5.94
C LEU A 90 6.59 -1.49 -5.76
N GLN A 91 6.60 -0.68 -4.71
CA GLN A 91 7.71 0.20 -4.39
C GLN A 91 7.95 0.23 -2.89
N ARG A 92 9.20 0.53 -2.54
CA ARG A 92 9.56 1.15 -1.28
C ARG A 92 10.02 2.55 -1.58
N ARG A 93 9.64 3.50 -0.74
CA ARG A 93 10.22 4.85 -0.82
C ARG A 93 11.59 4.76 -0.16
N ASP A 94 12.56 5.38 -0.78
CA ASP A 94 13.87 5.58 -0.18
C ASP A 94 13.83 6.95 0.51
N ALA A 95 13.06 7.05 1.59
CA ALA A 95 13.09 8.24 2.44
C ALA A 95 14.17 8.00 3.50
N MET A 96 15.01 9.01 3.76
CA MET A 96 16.09 8.99 4.78
C MET A 96 15.60 8.76 6.23
N ILE A 97 14.38 8.28 6.44
CA ILE A 97 13.73 8.06 7.73
C ILE A 97 13.41 6.55 7.86
N GLN A 98 13.79 5.99 9.01
CA GLN A 98 14.04 4.58 9.35
C GLN A 98 12.89 3.56 9.21
N MET A 99 11.77 3.85 8.56
CA MET A 99 10.70 2.85 8.36
C MET A 99 9.90 3.21 7.12
N THR A 100 10.17 2.55 5.99
CA THR A 100 9.38 2.80 4.78
C THR A 100 8.49 1.61 4.41
N PRO A 101 7.15 1.75 4.53
CA PRO A 101 6.25 0.65 4.23
C PRO A 101 6.29 0.28 2.74
N ILE A 102 6.08 -1.01 2.44
CA ILE A 102 5.81 -1.46 1.08
C ILE A 102 4.48 -0.86 0.63
N TYR A 103 4.50 -0.15 -0.50
CA TYR A 103 3.29 0.38 -1.12
C TYR A 103 3.21 -0.02 -2.60
N MET A 104 2.04 0.14 -3.18
CA MET A 104 1.79 -0.09 -4.60
C MET A 104 1.31 1.20 -5.24
N ASN A 105 2.01 1.67 -6.27
CA ASN A 105 1.48 2.65 -7.21
C ASN A 105 0.44 1.98 -8.09
N VAL A 106 -0.82 2.30 -7.87
CA VAL A 106 -1.94 1.67 -8.55
C VAL A 106 -2.06 2.23 -9.97
N LEU A 107 -2.05 1.33 -10.95
CA LEU A 107 -2.36 1.63 -12.35
C LEU A 107 -3.81 1.28 -12.69
N LYS A 108 -4.35 0.24 -12.05
CA LYS A 108 -5.72 -0.22 -12.29
C LYS A 108 -6.28 -0.93 -11.06
N ILE A 109 -7.56 -0.73 -10.79
CA ILE A 109 -8.33 -1.48 -9.80
C ILE A 109 -9.60 -2.04 -10.44
N SER A 110 -9.95 -3.27 -10.10
CA SER A 110 -11.18 -3.90 -10.59
C SER A 110 -11.69 -4.94 -9.59
N GLU A 111 -12.99 -5.20 -9.60
CA GLU A 111 -13.55 -6.28 -8.81
C GLU A 111 -12.98 -7.63 -9.28
N ALA A 112 -12.60 -8.49 -8.33
CA ALA A 112 -12.19 -9.84 -8.66
C ALA A 112 -13.42 -10.60 -9.11
N LYS A 113 -13.56 -10.83 -10.42
CA LYS A 113 -14.57 -11.75 -10.94
C LYS A 113 -14.29 -13.13 -10.34
N GLY A 114 -15.27 -13.66 -9.60
CA GLY A 114 -15.19 -15.04 -9.13
C GLY A 114 -15.08 -15.95 -10.35
N THR A 115 -14.03 -16.74 -10.42
CA THR A 115 -14.09 -18.03 -11.13
C THR A 115 -15.19 -18.82 -10.42
N LYS A 116 -16.36 -18.86 -11.06
CA LYS A 116 -17.46 -19.74 -10.71
C LYS A 116 -17.09 -21.17 -11.07
#